data_AF-A0A2D6YW86-F1
#
_entry.id   AF-A0A2D6YW86-F1
#
_cell.length_a   1.000
_cell.length_b   1.000
_cell.length_c   1.000
_cell.angle_alpha   90.00
_cell.angle_beta   90.00
_cell.angle_gamma   90.00
#
_symmetry.space_group_name_H-M   'P 1'
#
loop_
_entity.id
_entity.type
_entity.pdbx_description
1 polymer ?
#
loop_
_entity_poly.entity_id
_entity_poly.type
_entity_poly.pdbx_seq_one_letter_code
_entity_poly.pdbx_strand_id
1 'polypeptide(L)'
;MDQSGTTARRYELLLGDRADSVFKRITLWLAMVGFGVHLLAWLVVYLGAFEPPANLTPLLASPLLALYTPFSILLVYEVYQLIQAIPRSFSAAMAKQYEVIALIVVRDALAFLATTQTSDPEDSDWFLLLGAKCLAFLTLLAVIVGFNRIDARSRPSTEISVRLDQYVRTKQIISILLFGAFVATVLTSLASWIFATAEGEEIHLHAGIFFSDLFTFLIIADITILLISYRFTSDFGSLARNTGFVLSTVLMRIAIDTPGIGAPILFTMSGVMGLGVLWITGRFTVIDPPKKMN
;
A
#
# COMPACT_ATOMS: atom_id res chain seq x y z
N MET A 1 2.26 -20.34 -32.01
CA MET A 1 2.82 -19.03 -31.60
C MET A 1 3.03 -19.06 -30.11
N ASP A 2 4.28 -18.91 -29.69
CA ASP A 2 4.71 -19.07 -28.30
C ASP A 2 4.21 -17.90 -27.42
N GLN A 3 2.98 -18.01 -26.93
CA GLN A 3 2.42 -17.08 -25.94
C GLN A 3 3.12 -17.18 -24.56
N SER A 4 4.00 -18.17 -24.34
CA SER A 4 4.77 -18.31 -23.10
C SER A 4 5.90 -17.30 -23.00
N GLY A 5 6.69 -17.17 -24.06
CA GLY A 5 7.81 -16.24 -24.10
C GLY A 5 7.37 -14.78 -24.08
N THR A 6 6.23 -14.44 -24.67
CA THR A 6 5.76 -13.05 -24.76
C THR A 6 5.32 -12.48 -23.42
N THR A 7 4.60 -13.27 -22.61
CA THR A 7 4.09 -12.81 -21.30
C THR A 7 5.22 -12.70 -20.29
N ALA A 8 6.12 -13.68 -20.24
CA ALA A 8 7.30 -13.63 -19.38
C ALA A 8 8.21 -12.44 -19.71
N ARG A 9 8.43 -12.15 -20.99
CA ARG A 9 9.22 -10.99 -21.43
C ARG A 9 8.58 -9.65 -21.05
N ARG A 10 7.26 -9.52 -21.14
CA ARG A 10 6.52 -8.31 -20.71
C ARG A 10 6.58 -8.13 -19.19
N TYR A 11 6.43 -9.22 -18.44
CA TYR A 11 6.59 -9.21 -16.99
C TYR A 11 8.00 -8.75 -16.60
N GLU A 12 9.05 -9.33 -17.19
CA GLU A 12 10.43 -8.96 -16.89
C GLU A 12 10.73 -7.49 -17.22
N LEU A 13 10.16 -6.98 -18.31
CA LEU A 13 10.36 -5.60 -18.75
C LEU A 13 9.64 -4.58 -17.85
N LEU A 14 8.46 -4.91 -17.32
CA LEU A 14 7.63 -3.99 -16.52
C LEU A 14 7.83 -4.16 -15.00
N LEU A 15 8.07 -5.38 -14.54
CA LEU A 15 8.04 -5.81 -13.14
C LEU A 15 9.30 -6.62 -12.75
N GLY A 16 10.34 -6.64 -13.60
CA GLY A 16 11.63 -7.28 -13.29
C GLY A 16 12.54 -6.42 -12.42
N ASP A 17 13.66 -7.00 -11.97
CA ASP A 17 14.59 -6.34 -11.03
C ASP A 17 15.23 -5.08 -11.62
N ARG A 18 15.47 -5.07 -12.94
CA ARG A 18 15.98 -3.88 -13.64
C ARG A 18 14.96 -2.74 -13.60
N ALA A 19 13.69 -3.02 -13.90
CA ALA A 19 12.62 -2.04 -13.86
C ALA A 19 12.42 -1.48 -12.45
N ASP A 20 12.44 -2.34 -11.43
CA ASP A 20 12.37 -1.94 -10.01
C ASP A 20 13.52 -0.97 -9.64
N SER A 21 14.76 -1.30 -9.99
CA SER A 21 15.92 -0.44 -9.67
C SER A 21 15.84 0.95 -10.34
N VAL A 22 15.32 1.01 -11.56
CA VAL A 22 15.12 2.25 -12.31
C VAL A 22 13.98 3.05 -11.71
N PHE A 23 12.84 2.41 -11.46
CA PHE A 23 11.66 3.07 -10.89
C PHE A 23 11.96 3.61 -9.49
N LYS A 24 12.66 2.83 -8.65
CA LYS A 24 13.16 3.28 -7.35
C LYS A 24 13.98 4.56 -7.45
N ARG A 25 14.95 4.59 -8.36
CA ARG A 25 15.83 5.76 -8.55
C ARG A 25 15.04 6.98 -8.99
N ILE A 26 14.13 6.81 -9.96
CA ILE A 26 13.28 7.89 -10.48
C ILE A 26 12.38 8.42 -9.37
N THR A 27 11.68 7.54 -8.65
CA THR A 27 10.80 7.90 -7.54
C THR A 27 11.55 8.68 -6.45
N LEU A 28 12.72 8.23 -6.02
CA LEU A 28 13.50 8.92 -4.99
C LEU A 28 13.94 10.31 -5.44
N TRP A 29 14.40 10.45 -6.69
CA TRP A 29 14.76 11.74 -7.27
C TRP A 29 13.55 12.68 -7.36
N LEU A 30 12.41 12.18 -7.85
CA LEU A 30 11.18 12.95 -7.98
C LEU A 30 10.64 13.37 -6.60
N ALA A 31 10.70 12.49 -5.60
CA ALA A 31 10.31 12.80 -4.23
C ALA A 31 11.17 13.92 -3.63
N MET A 32 12.50 13.85 -3.81
CA MET A 32 13.42 14.85 -3.31
C MET A 32 13.23 16.22 -4.00
N VAL A 33 13.15 16.23 -5.33
CA VAL A 33 12.92 17.47 -6.10
C VAL A 33 11.54 18.04 -5.80
N GLY A 34 10.50 17.20 -5.79
CA GLY A 34 9.13 17.60 -5.48
C GLY A 34 9.00 18.20 -4.08
N PHE A 35 9.66 17.60 -3.09
CA PHE A 35 9.73 18.16 -1.73
C PHE A 35 10.39 19.54 -1.71
N GLY A 36 11.53 19.69 -2.39
CA GLY A 36 12.23 20.98 -2.48
C GLY A 36 11.41 22.07 -3.17
N VAL A 37 10.74 21.73 -4.28
CA VAL A 37 9.86 22.65 -5.01
C VAL A 37 8.65 23.05 -4.15
N HIS A 38 8.03 22.11 -3.44
CA HIS A 38 6.89 22.41 -2.57
C HIS A 38 7.30 23.31 -1.40
N LEU A 39 8.44 23.04 -0.75
CA LEU A 39 8.99 23.93 0.28
C LEU A 39 9.30 25.33 -0.24
N LEU A 40 9.85 25.43 -1.45
CA LEU A 40 10.12 26.72 -2.08
C LEU A 40 8.80 27.48 -2.35
N ALA A 41 7.78 26.79 -2.86
CA ALA A 41 6.46 27.38 -3.08
C ALA A 41 5.84 27.88 -1.77
N TRP A 42 5.91 27.07 -0.70
CA TRP A 42 5.50 27.48 0.64
C TRP A 42 6.25 28.74 1.11
N LEU A 43 7.58 28.79 0.91
CA LEU A 43 8.40 29.93 1.31
C LEU A 43 8.01 31.21 0.55
N VAL A 44 7.77 31.12 -0.75
CA VAL A 44 7.33 32.28 -1.57
C VAL A 44 6.01 32.83 -1.08
N VAL A 45 5.04 31.97 -0.73
CA VAL A 45 3.75 32.38 -0.16
C VAL A 45 3.93 32.97 1.23
N TYR A 46 4.75 32.34 2.08
CA TYR A 46 5.03 32.82 3.43
C TYR A 46 5.67 34.22 3.44
N LEU A 47 6.51 34.53 2.46
CA LEU A 47 7.13 35.85 2.29
C LEU A 47 6.18 36.90 1.69
N GLY A 48 4.94 36.54 1.33
CA GLY A 48 3.97 37.43 0.69
C GLY A 48 4.33 37.83 -0.75
N ALA A 49 5.24 37.11 -1.40
CA ALA A 49 5.68 37.39 -2.76
C ALA A 49 4.69 36.89 -3.83
N PHE A 50 3.77 35.98 -3.45
CA PHE A 50 2.74 35.41 -4.31
C PHE A 50 1.52 35.03 -3.48
N GLU A 51 0.33 35.41 -3.92
CA GLU A 51 -0.93 34.93 -3.37
C GLU A 51 -1.37 33.69 -4.16
N PRO A 52 -1.37 32.50 -3.54
CA PRO A 52 -1.77 31.29 -4.23
C PRO A 52 -3.27 31.32 -4.54
N PRO A 53 -3.70 30.70 -5.66
CA PRO A 53 -5.10 30.39 -5.90
C PRO A 53 -5.74 29.70 -4.69
N ALA A 54 -7.01 30.02 -4.40
CA ALA A 54 -7.71 29.55 -3.20
C ALA A 54 -7.67 28.02 -3.01
N ASN A 55 -7.63 27.27 -4.11
CA ASN A 55 -7.52 25.81 -4.12
C ASN A 55 -6.13 25.27 -3.72
N LEU A 56 -5.06 26.07 -3.87
CA LEU A 56 -3.69 25.69 -3.51
C LEU A 56 -3.26 26.23 -2.13
N THR A 57 -3.97 27.24 -1.61
CA THR A 57 -3.71 27.83 -0.29
C THR A 57 -3.62 26.79 0.83
N PRO A 58 -4.50 25.78 0.92
CA PRO A 58 -4.41 24.79 1.99
C PRO A 58 -3.15 23.94 1.92
N LEU A 59 -2.63 23.60 0.73
CA LEU A 59 -1.38 22.84 0.55
C LEU A 59 -0.15 23.64 1.00
N LEU A 60 -0.21 24.97 0.84
CA LEU A 60 0.86 25.90 1.16
C LEU A 60 0.69 26.57 2.53
N ALA A 61 -0.20 26.07 3.38
CA ALA A 61 -0.50 26.67 4.68
C ALA A 61 0.61 26.41 5.73
N SER A 62 1.32 25.29 5.62
CA SER A 62 2.29 24.84 6.62
C SER A 62 3.48 24.14 5.97
N PRO A 63 4.72 24.33 6.46
CA PRO A 63 5.89 23.64 5.92
C PRO A 63 5.80 22.11 6.11
N LEU A 64 5.03 21.64 7.10
CA LEU A 64 4.76 20.22 7.31
C LEU A 64 3.95 19.60 6.15
N LEU A 65 3.10 20.37 5.48
CA LEU A 65 2.33 19.89 4.33
C LEU A 65 3.21 19.67 3.09
N ALA A 66 4.42 20.25 3.04
CA ALA A 66 5.37 19.93 1.98
C ALA A 66 5.76 18.44 1.98
N LEU A 67 5.71 17.76 3.14
CA LEU A 67 5.95 16.32 3.24
C LEU A 67 4.90 15.49 2.48
N TYR A 68 3.73 16.05 2.19
CA TYR A 68 2.69 15.36 1.43
C TYR A 68 3.16 14.95 0.02
N THR A 69 4.05 15.74 -0.60
CA THR A 69 4.59 15.46 -1.94
C THR A 69 5.54 14.25 -1.98
N PRO A 70 6.62 14.18 -1.18
CA PRO A 70 7.49 13.00 -1.19
C PRO A 70 6.75 11.74 -0.74
N PHE A 71 5.90 11.80 0.30
CA PHE A 71 5.05 10.64 0.68
C PHE A 71 4.07 10.26 -0.46
N SER A 72 3.53 11.27 -1.14
CA SER A 72 2.82 11.22 -2.43
C SER A 72 3.43 10.23 -3.41
N ILE A 73 4.67 10.57 -3.76
CA ILE A 73 5.46 9.92 -4.80
C ILE A 73 5.95 8.54 -4.33
N LEU A 74 6.38 8.42 -3.08
CA LEU A 74 6.78 7.13 -2.49
C LEU A 74 5.62 6.14 -2.47
N LEU A 75 4.39 6.59 -2.22
CA LEU A 75 3.21 5.72 -2.22
C LEU A 75 3.00 5.04 -3.58
N VAL A 76 3.20 5.77 -4.69
CA VAL A 76 3.12 5.20 -6.05
C VAL A 76 4.13 4.05 -6.22
N TYR A 77 5.34 4.23 -5.69
CA TYR A 77 6.37 3.20 -5.73
C TYR A 77 6.05 1.99 -4.84
N GLU A 78 5.54 2.22 -3.63
CA GLU A 78 5.13 1.12 -2.75
C GLU A 78 4.00 0.29 -3.36
N VAL A 79 3.03 0.94 -4.02
CA VAL A 79 1.98 0.20 -4.74
C VAL A 79 2.54 -0.57 -5.94
N TYR A 80 3.51 0.00 -6.67
CA TYR A 80 4.23 -0.75 -7.70
C TYR A 80 4.89 -2.02 -7.13
N GLN A 81 5.57 -1.92 -5.98
CA GLN A 81 6.21 -3.06 -5.33
C GLN A 81 5.18 -4.09 -4.81
N LEU A 82 4.02 -3.63 -4.35
CA LEU A 82 2.90 -4.50 -4.00
C LEU A 82 2.42 -5.33 -5.21
N ILE A 83 2.24 -4.68 -6.36
CA ILE A 83 1.87 -5.37 -7.62
C ILE A 83 2.94 -6.39 -8.03
N GLN A 84 4.21 -6.07 -7.82
CA GLN A 84 5.34 -6.98 -8.06
C GLN A 84 5.41 -8.15 -7.05
N ALA A 85 4.83 -7.99 -5.85
CA ALA A 85 4.82 -9.00 -4.79
C ALA A 85 3.66 -10.01 -4.91
N ILE A 86 2.52 -9.59 -5.47
CA ILE A 86 1.36 -10.45 -5.81
C ILE A 86 1.72 -11.81 -6.44
N PRO A 87 2.57 -11.87 -7.48
CA PRO A 87 2.85 -13.12 -8.15
C PRO A 87 3.82 -14.01 -7.36
N ARG A 88 4.53 -13.47 -6.36
CA ARG A 88 5.50 -14.22 -5.56
C ARG A 88 4.78 -15.09 -4.54
N SER A 89 4.00 -14.48 -3.65
CA SER A 89 3.13 -15.18 -2.70
C SER A 89 2.08 -14.24 -2.15
N PHE A 90 1.00 -14.82 -1.63
CA PHE A 90 -0.07 -14.04 -1.01
C PHE A 90 0.43 -13.32 0.26
N SER A 91 1.26 -13.99 1.08
CA SER A 91 1.90 -13.38 2.25
C SER A 91 2.83 -12.22 1.88
N ALA A 92 3.60 -12.33 0.79
CA ALA A 92 4.50 -11.27 0.34
C ALA A 92 3.73 -10.03 -0.14
N ALA A 93 2.61 -10.24 -0.85
CA ALA A 93 1.71 -9.16 -1.24
C ALA A 93 1.13 -8.47 0.00
N MET A 94 0.61 -9.24 0.95
CA MET A 94 0.08 -8.70 2.21
C MET A 94 1.12 -7.89 2.99
N ALA A 95 2.35 -8.38 3.10
CA ALA A 95 3.43 -7.64 3.77
C ALA A 95 3.67 -6.28 3.10
N LYS A 96 3.71 -6.25 1.76
CA LYS A 96 3.84 -4.99 1.00
C LYS A 96 2.63 -4.08 1.15
N GLN A 97 1.44 -4.63 1.29
CA GLN A 97 0.25 -3.85 1.55
C GLN A 97 0.31 -3.18 2.92
N TYR A 98 0.81 -3.84 3.96
CA TYR A 98 1.05 -3.20 5.26
C TYR A 98 2.06 -2.04 5.15
N GLU A 99 3.10 -2.15 4.32
CA GLU A 99 4.04 -1.04 4.06
C GLU A 99 3.35 0.15 3.39
N VAL A 100 2.53 -0.09 2.35
CA VAL A 100 1.69 0.93 1.69
C VAL A 100 0.78 1.62 2.70
N ILE A 101 0.05 0.85 3.53
CA ILE A 101 -0.87 1.39 4.52
C ILE A 101 -0.14 2.17 5.63
N ALA A 102 1.01 1.68 6.10
CA ALA A 102 1.81 2.42 7.08
C ALA A 102 2.24 3.79 6.54
N LEU A 103 2.63 3.86 5.26
CA LEU A 103 2.97 5.12 4.61
C LEU A 103 1.77 6.09 4.54
N ILE A 104 0.57 5.58 4.25
CA ILE A 104 -0.67 6.36 4.24
C ILE A 104 -0.97 6.91 5.65
N VAL A 105 -0.88 6.08 6.68
CA VAL A 105 -1.15 6.47 8.07
C VAL A 105 -0.18 7.55 8.55
N VAL A 106 1.11 7.45 8.23
CA VAL A 106 2.10 8.49 8.58
C VAL A 106 1.79 9.81 7.88
N ARG A 107 1.49 9.76 6.58
CA ARG A 107 1.10 10.95 5.80
C ARG A 107 -0.13 11.62 6.40
N ASP A 108 -1.16 10.85 6.74
CA ASP A 108 -2.39 11.32 7.33
C ASP A 108 -2.18 11.91 8.74
N ALA A 109 -1.31 11.30 9.55
CA ALA A 109 -0.93 11.84 10.85
C ALA A 109 -0.18 13.18 10.73
N LEU A 110 0.73 13.31 9.75
CA LEU A 110 1.44 14.57 9.48
C LEU A 110 0.50 15.67 8.97
N ALA A 111 -0.44 15.33 8.09
CA ALA A 111 -1.46 16.27 7.61
C ALA A 111 -2.33 16.75 8.78
N PHE A 112 -2.80 15.82 9.62
CA PHE A 112 -3.54 16.15 10.84
C PHE A 112 -2.74 17.06 11.78
N LEU A 113 -1.45 16.81 11.98
CA LEU A 113 -0.59 17.71 12.75
C LEU A 113 -0.49 19.09 12.12
N ALA A 114 -0.34 19.17 10.80
CA ALA A 114 -0.11 20.43 10.09
C ALA A 114 -1.34 21.35 10.06
N THR A 115 -2.54 20.79 9.88
CA THR A 115 -3.80 21.55 9.83
C THR A 115 -4.30 21.99 11.20
N THR A 116 -3.84 21.31 12.26
CA THR A 116 -4.44 21.40 13.60
C THR A 116 -3.52 22.08 14.60
N GLN A 117 -2.37 22.63 14.15
CA GLN A 117 -1.41 23.38 14.99
C GLN A 117 -2.01 24.57 15.73
N THR A 118 -3.18 25.04 15.32
CA THR A 118 -3.91 26.17 15.93
C THR A 118 -4.92 25.73 17.00
N SER A 119 -5.00 24.44 17.32
CA SER A 119 -5.96 23.90 18.29
C SER A 119 -5.31 23.86 19.68
N ASP A 120 -6.11 24.17 20.71
CA ASP A 120 -5.64 24.20 22.08
C ASP A 120 -5.08 22.81 22.46
N PRO A 121 -3.82 22.68 22.93
CA PRO A 121 -3.23 21.39 23.31
C PRO A 121 -3.99 20.67 24.43
N GLU A 122 -4.90 21.37 25.11
CA GLU A 122 -5.81 20.82 26.13
C GLU A 122 -7.05 20.14 25.53
N ASP A 123 -7.22 20.16 24.20
CA ASP A 123 -8.28 19.40 23.53
C ASP A 123 -7.98 17.89 23.63
N SER A 124 -8.68 17.25 24.57
CA SER A 124 -8.59 15.81 24.82
C SER A 124 -8.87 14.99 23.55
N ASP A 125 -9.78 15.42 22.68
CA ASP A 125 -10.16 14.66 21.49
C ASP A 125 -9.06 14.71 20.43
N TRP A 126 -8.38 15.86 20.30
CA TRP A 126 -7.20 16.00 19.45
C TRP A 126 -6.08 15.07 19.88
N PHE A 127 -5.74 15.08 21.18
CA PHE A 127 -4.66 14.26 21.72
C PHE A 127 -4.95 12.76 21.56
N LEU A 128 -6.20 12.34 21.84
CA LEU A 128 -6.63 10.95 21.66
C LEU A 128 -6.56 10.52 20.19
N LEU A 129 -6.98 11.37 19.25
CA LEU A 129 -6.94 11.06 17.83
C LEU A 129 -5.50 10.95 17.31
N LEU A 130 -4.62 11.88 17.69
CA LEU A 130 -3.20 11.81 17.35
C LEU A 130 -2.56 10.55 17.94
N GLY A 131 -2.81 10.27 19.22
CA GLY A 131 -2.34 9.07 19.91
C GLY A 131 -2.81 7.79 19.22
N ALA A 132 -4.07 7.73 18.79
CA ALA A 132 -4.62 6.61 18.04
C ALA A 132 -3.92 6.44 16.68
N LYS A 133 -3.70 7.52 15.91
CA LYS A 133 -2.95 7.48 14.64
C LYS A 133 -1.52 6.94 14.84
N CYS A 134 -0.82 7.40 15.88
CA CYS A 134 0.51 6.91 16.24
C CYS A 134 0.49 5.43 16.64
N LEU A 135 -0.49 5.00 17.44
CA LEU A 135 -0.65 3.60 17.83
C LEU A 135 -0.94 2.70 16.62
N ALA A 136 -1.77 3.16 15.69
CA ALA A 136 -2.04 2.45 14.45
C ALA A 136 -0.75 2.29 13.63
N PHE A 137 0.04 3.35 13.47
CA PHE A 137 1.33 3.26 12.79
C PHE A 137 2.29 2.27 13.47
N LEU A 138 2.43 2.33 14.80
CA LEU A 138 3.27 1.38 15.55
C LEU A 138 2.78 -0.07 15.39
N THR A 139 1.47 -0.28 15.40
CA THR A 139 0.86 -1.61 15.17
C THR A 139 1.22 -2.12 13.78
N LEU A 140 1.04 -1.30 12.74
CA LEU A 140 1.38 -1.67 11.37
C LEU A 140 2.88 -1.95 11.21
N LEU A 141 3.74 -1.14 11.85
CA LEU A 141 5.18 -1.37 11.86
C LEU A 141 5.54 -2.71 12.51
N ALA A 142 4.90 -3.05 13.63
CA ALA A 142 5.08 -4.35 14.28
C ALA A 142 4.64 -5.51 13.39
N VAL A 143 3.56 -5.34 12.62
CA VAL A 143 3.09 -6.32 11.63
C VAL A 143 4.13 -6.53 10.54
N ILE A 144 4.63 -5.45 9.92
CA ILE A 144 5.66 -5.50 8.87
C ILE A 144 6.90 -6.26 9.36
N VAL A 145 7.39 -5.92 10.56
CA VAL A 145 8.53 -6.62 11.18
C VAL A 145 8.21 -8.10 11.44
N GLY A 146 6.98 -8.41 11.86
CA GLY A 146 6.50 -9.78 12.07
C GLY A 146 6.53 -10.63 10.79
N PHE A 147 5.99 -10.10 9.68
CA PHE A 147 6.04 -10.74 8.37
C PHE A 147 7.48 -11.01 7.92
N ASN A 148 8.36 -9.99 8.01
CA ASN A 148 9.77 -10.11 7.61
C ASN A 148 10.55 -11.16 8.42
N ARG A 149 10.24 -11.32 9.71
CA ARG A 149 10.90 -12.32 10.57
C ARG A 149 10.45 -13.75 10.29
N ILE A 150 9.22 -13.94 9.84
CA ILE A 150 8.63 -15.26 9.60
C ILE A 150 8.97 -15.74 8.19
N ASP A 151 8.94 -14.87 7.18
CA ASP A 151 9.41 -15.21 5.83
C ASP A 151 10.89 -15.63 5.82
N ALA A 152 11.73 -15.05 6.70
CA ALA A 152 13.12 -15.48 6.87
C ALA A 152 13.27 -16.92 7.44
N ARG A 153 12.23 -17.45 8.09
CA ARG A 153 12.19 -18.80 8.69
C ARG A 153 11.46 -19.81 7.82
N SER A 154 10.50 -19.36 7.03
CA SER A 154 9.71 -20.17 6.12
C SER A 154 10.48 -20.39 4.82
N ARG A 155 11.21 -21.51 4.73
CA ARG A 155 11.65 -22.03 3.42
C ARG A 155 10.41 -22.25 2.55
N PRO A 156 10.46 -21.96 1.24
CA PRO A 156 9.34 -22.24 0.36
C PRO A 156 8.99 -23.71 0.51
N SER A 157 7.78 -23.99 1.00
CA SER A 157 7.26 -25.34 1.09
C SER A 157 7.18 -25.89 -0.33
N THR A 158 8.14 -26.72 -0.67
CA THR A 158 8.25 -27.38 -1.97
C THR A 158 7.19 -28.47 -2.08
N GLU A 159 5.90 -28.12 -2.08
CA GLU A 159 4.89 -29.02 -2.64
C GLU A 159 4.86 -28.82 -4.14
N ILE A 160 5.80 -29.53 -4.76
CA ILE A 160 5.93 -29.74 -6.19
C ILE A 160 4.64 -30.41 -6.66
N SER A 161 3.84 -29.70 -7.44
CA SER A 161 2.93 -30.32 -8.38
C SER A 161 3.26 -29.86 -9.79
N VAL A 162 3.12 -30.79 -10.73
CA VAL A 162 3.52 -30.76 -12.14
C VAL A 162 2.84 -29.64 -12.98
N ARG A 163 2.15 -28.67 -12.34
CA ARG A 163 1.53 -27.48 -12.95
C ARG A 163 2.20 -26.15 -12.55
N LEU A 164 3.45 -26.18 -12.11
CA LEU A 164 4.19 -24.99 -11.67
C LEU A 164 4.18 -23.87 -12.73
N ASP A 165 4.38 -24.23 -14.00
CA ASP A 165 4.43 -23.25 -15.10
C ASP A 165 3.09 -22.58 -15.40
N GLN A 166 1.97 -23.31 -15.26
CA GLN A 166 0.64 -22.73 -15.44
C GLN A 166 0.26 -21.82 -14.26
N TYR A 167 0.65 -22.20 -13.05
CA TYR A 167 0.43 -21.40 -11.84
C TYR A 167 1.25 -20.10 -11.86
N VAL A 168 2.54 -20.17 -12.18
CA VAL A 168 3.42 -18.99 -12.32
C VAL A 168 2.92 -18.08 -13.44
N ARG A 169 2.52 -18.64 -14.59
CA ARG A 169 1.99 -17.84 -15.71
C ARG A 169 0.69 -17.12 -15.33
N THR A 170 -0.23 -17.79 -14.65
CA THR A 170 -1.50 -17.18 -14.24
C THR A 170 -1.23 -15.97 -13.33
N LYS A 171 -0.29 -16.11 -12.40
CA LYS A 171 0.14 -15.00 -11.54
C LYS A 171 0.78 -13.84 -12.31
N GLN A 172 1.63 -14.12 -13.29
CA GLN A 172 2.23 -13.08 -14.14
C GLN A 172 1.18 -12.31 -14.96
N ILE A 173 0.17 -13.00 -15.50
CA ILE A 173 -0.94 -12.36 -16.24
C ILE A 173 -1.72 -11.43 -15.31
N ILE A 174 -2.05 -11.89 -14.09
CA ILE A 174 -2.76 -11.08 -13.09
C ILE A 174 -1.95 -9.83 -12.75
N SER A 175 -0.64 -9.95 -12.51
CA SER A 175 0.21 -8.79 -12.21
C SER A 175 0.31 -7.80 -13.38
N ILE A 176 0.37 -8.28 -14.63
CA ILE A 176 0.38 -7.38 -15.80
C ILE A 176 -0.97 -6.67 -15.95
N LEU A 177 -2.08 -7.38 -15.75
CA LEU A 177 -3.42 -6.78 -15.79
C LEU A 177 -3.57 -5.72 -14.70
N LEU A 178 -3.14 -6.04 -13.48
CA LEU A 178 -3.22 -5.14 -12.34
C LEU A 178 -2.28 -3.94 -12.50
N PHE A 179 -1.09 -4.14 -13.05
CA PHE A 179 -0.19 -3.04 -13.41
C PHE A 179 -0.83 -2.14 -14.47
N GLY A 180 -1.52 -2.71 -15.47
CA GLY A 180 -2.29 -1.95 -16.45
C GLY A 180 -3.42 -1.13 -15.81
N ALA A 181 -4.20 -1.74 -14.92
CA ALA A 181 -5.24 -1.06 -14.16
C ALA A 181 -4.66 0.06 -13.27
N PHE A 182 -3.54 -0.19 -12.61
CA PHE A 182 -2.82 0.80 -11.82
C PHE A 182 -2.39 2.00 -12.65
N VAL A 183 -1.73 1.77 -13.79
CA VAL A 183 -1.33 2.85 -14.70
C VAL A 183 -2.56 3.63 -15.18
N ALA A 184 -3.64 2.96 -15.55
CA ALA A 184 -4.87 3.61 -15.97
C ALA A 184 -5.43 4.52 -14.87
N THR A 185 -5.58 4.01 -13.63
CA THR A 185 -6.08 4.80 -12.49
C THR A 185 -5.18 5.98 -12.16
N VAL A 186 -3.86 5.78 -12.10
CA VAL A 186 -2.93 6.88 -11.81
C VAL A 186 -3.04 7.97 -12.88
N LEU A 187 -3.12 7.60 -14.16
CA LEU A 187 -3.25 8.56 -15.24
C LEU A 187 -4.60 9.28 -15.23
N THR A 188 -5.71 8.57 -15.01
CA THR A 188 -7.04 9.20 -14.96
C THR A 188 -7.20 10.12 -13.77
N SER A 189 -6.72 9.71 -12.58
CA SER A 189 -6.78 10.53 -11.37
C SER A 189 -5.82 11.72 -11.45
N LEU A 190 -4.65 11.57 -12.07
CA LEU A 190 -3.75 12.69 -12.32
C LEU A 190 -4.35 13.68 -13.31
N ALA A 191 -4.92 13.19 -14.41
CA ALA A 191 -5.59 14.03 -15.39
C ALA A 191 -6.76 14.79 -14.78
N SER A 192 -7.64 14.11 -14.03
CA SER A 192 -8.79 14.75 -13.39
C SER A 192 -8.35 15.83 -12.39
N TRP A 193 -7.31 15.57 -11.60
CA TRP A 193 -6.76 16.57 -10.69
C TRP A 193 -6.17 17.79 -11.42
N ILE A 194 -5.44 17.59 -12.52
CA ILE A 194 -4.90 18.70 -13.33
C ILE A 194 -6.06 19.55 -13.88
N PHE A 195 -7.11 18.92 -14.41
CA PHE A 195 -8.27 19.64 -14.94
C PHE A 195 -9.03 20.39 -13.84
N ALA A 196 -9.34 19.75 -12.70
CA ALA A 196 -10.00 20.39 -11.57
C ALA A 196 -9.20 21.58 -11.02
N THR A 197 -7.86 21.45 -10.97
CA THR A 197 -6.97 22.54 -10.57
C THR A 197 -6.99 23.71 -11.56
N ALA A 198 -7.07 23.42 -12.86
CA ALA A 198 -7.16 24.42 -13.92
C ALA A 198 -8.52 25.15 -13.95
N GLU A 199 -9.60 24.45 -13.59
CA GLU A 199 -10.96 24.99 -13.50
C GLU A 199 -11.21 25.76 -12.19
N GLY A 200 -10.27 25.71 -11.24
CA GLY A 200 -10.34 26.44 -9.97
C GLY A 200 -11.26 25.79 -8.93
N GLU A 201 -11.60 24.51 -9.09
CA GLU A 201 -12.36 23.77 -8.09
C GLU A 201 -11.56 23.63 -6.78
N GLU A 202 -12.27 23.57 -5.64
CA GLU A 202 -11.65 23.36 -4.35
C GLU A 202 -10.93 22.01 -4.30
N ILE A 203 -9.61 22.04 -4.10
CA ILE A 203 -8.80 20.84 -3.91
C ILE A 203 -8.98 20.40 -2.46
N HIS A 204 -9.79 19.37 -2.24
CA HIS A 204 -9.80 18.68 -0.96
C HIS A 204 -8.45 17.97 -0.76
N LEU A 205 -7.68 18.33 0.27
CA LEU A 205 -6.51 17.54 0.70
C LEU A 205 -7.02 16.25 1.34
N HIS A 206 -7.44 15.28 0.54
CA HIS A 206 -7.76 13.95 1.04
C HIS A 206 -6.74 12.96 0.51
N ALA A 207 -6.20 12.16 1.44
CA ALA A 207 -5.21 11.14 1.15
C ALA A 207 -5.65 10.15 0.06
N GLY A 208 -6.97 10.00 -0.12
CA GLY A 208 -7.61 9.01 -0.98
C GLY A 208 -7.94 9.44 -2.41
N ILE A 209 -7.89 10.72 -2.82
CA ILE A 209 -8.48 11.13 -4.12
C ILE A 209 -7.79 10.45 -5.32
N PHE A 210 -6.46 10.27 -5.26
CA PHE A 210 -5.72 9.61 -6.34
C PHE A 210 -5.71 8.08 -6.27
N PHE A 211 -6.01 7.52 -5.11
CA PHE A 211 -5.73 6.11 -4.82
C PHE A 211 -6.98 5.31 -4.41
N SER A 212 -8.13 5.95 -4.20
CA SER A 212 -9.38 5.29 -3.83
C SER A 212 -9.79 4.23 -4.86
N ASP A 213 -9.80 4.59 -6.14
CA ASP A 213 -10.13 3.66 -7.22
C ASP A 213 -9.12 2.52 -7.32
N LEU A 214 -7.84 2.84 -7.09
CA LEU A 214 -6.76 1.86 -7.09
C LEU A 214 -6.92 0.82 -5.99
N PHE A 215 -7.25 1.23 -4.76
CA PHE A 215 -7.47 0.30 -3.65
C PHE A 215 -8.67 -0.61 -3.90
N THR A 216 -9.71 -0.11 -4.58
CA THR A 216 -10.85 -0.92 -5.00
C THR A 216 -10.42 -2.02 -5.99
N PHE A 217 -9.61 -1.70 -6.99
CA PHE A 217 -9.06 -2.70 -7.91
C PHE A 217 -8.15 -3.72 -7.21
N LEU A 218 -7.39 -3.27 -6.19
CA LEU A 218 -6.55 -4.14 -5.36
C LEU A 218 -7.37 -5.18 -4.59
N ILE A 219 -8.48 -4.78 -3.97
CA ILE A 219 -9.37 -5.72 -3.26
C ILE A 219 -9.96 -6.76 -4.21
N ILE A 220 -10.41 -6.33 -5.40
CA ILE A 220 -10.94 -7.25 -6.42
C ILE A 220 -9.84 -8.22 -6.86
N ALA A 221 -8.61 -7.75 -7.05
CA ALA A 221 -7.48 -8.60 -7.39
C ALA A 221 -7.17 -9.61 -6.26
N ASP A 222 -7.16 -9.18 -5.00
CA ASP A 222 -6.88 -10.03 -3.85
C ASP A 222 -7.94 -11.14 -3.68
N ILE A 223 -9.23 -10.80 -3.82
CA ILE A 223 -10.32 -11.78 -3.82
C ILE A 223 -10.20 -12.73 -5.01
N THR A 224 -9.85 -12.21 -6.20
CA THR A 224 -9.65 -13.05 -7.40
C THR A 224 -8.50 -14.04 -7.18
N ILE A 225 -7.38 -13.59 -6.61
CA ILE A 225 -6.23 -14.42 -6.27
C ILE A 225 -6.62 -15.49 -5.24
N LEU A 226 -7.43 -15.14 -4.23
CA LEU A 226 -7.96 -16.09 -3.24
C LEU A 226 -8.81 -17.17 -3.91
N LEU A 227 -9.75 -16.80 -4.77
CA LEU A 227 -10.61 -17.74 -5.49
C LEU A 227 -9.79 -18.66 -6.41
N ILE A 228 -8.77 -18.12 -7.08
CA ILE A 228 -7.83 -18.92 -7.87
C ILE A 228 -7.03 -19.85 -6.96
N SER A 229 -6.59 -19.41 -5.77
CA SER A 229 -5.91 -20.27 -4.80
C SER A 229 -6.78 -21.46 -4.39
N TYR A 230 -8.10 -21.29 -4.28
CA TYR A 230 -9.05 -22.38 -3.98
C TYR A 230 -9.03 -23.49 -5.05
N ARG A 231 -8.71 -23.14 -6.30
CA ARG A 231 -8.61 -24.10 -7.40
C ARG A 231 -7.38 -24.99 -7.31
N PHE A 232 -6.31 -24.53 -6.65
CA PHE A 232 -4.97 -25.12 -6.69
C PHE A 232 -4.41 -25.55 -5.33
N THR A 233 -5.02 -25.15 -4.21
CA THR A 233 -4.59 -25.50 -2.85
C THR A 233 -5.71 -26.27 -2.13
N SER A 234 -5.41 -27.50 -1.69
CA SER A 234 -6.34 -28.35 -0.94
C SER A 234 -6.13 -28.32 0.58
N ASP A 235 -5.08 -27.64 1.06
CA ASP A 235 -4.81 -27.49 2.49
C ASP A 235 -5.69 -26.39 3.11
N PHE A 236 -6.49 -26.78 4.10
CA PHE A 236 -7.35 -25.88 4.86
C PHE A 236 -6.55 -24.81 5.61
N GLY A 237 -5.34 -25.12 6.11
CA GLY A 237 -4.51 -24.16 6.83
C GLY A 237 -4.06 -23.00 5.95
N SER A 238 -3.60 -23.32 4.75
CA SER A 238 -3.22 -22.33 3.73
C SER A 238 -4.42 -21.51 3.23
N LEU A 239 -5.59 -22.12 3.09
CA LEU A 239 -6.81 -21.41 2.73
C LEU A 239 -7.27 -20.45 3.84
N ALA A 240 -7.33 -20.91 5.09
CA ALA A 240 -7.70 -20.09 6.23
C ALA A 240 -6.75 -18.89 6.41
N ARG A 241 -5.45 -19.09 6.17
CA ARG A 241 -4.45 -18.01 6.15
C ARG A 241 -4.79 -16.95 5.11
N ASN A 242 -5.01 -17.37 3.86
CA ASN A 242 -5.29 -16.45 2.77
C ASN A 242 -6.63 -15.71 2.99
N THR A 243 -7.65 -16.38 3.50
CA THR A 243 -8.93 -15.72 3.85
C THR A 243 -8.76 -14.65 4.94
N GLY A 244 -7.99 -14.93 6.00
CA GLY A 244 -7.76 -13.95 7.08
C GLY A 244 -6.98 -12.71 6.63
N PHE A 245 -6.07 -12.88 5.68
CA PHE A 245 -5.35 -11.80 5.01
C PHE A 245 -6.26 -10.98 4.07
N VAL A 246 -7.16 -11.60 3.31
CA VAL A 246 -8.20 -10.86 2.56
C VAL A 246 -9.09 -10.05 3.52
N LEU A 247 -9.48 -10.61 4.67
CA LEU A 247 -10.23 -9.87 5.67
C LEU A 247 -9.44 -8.65 6.19
N SER A 248 -8.14 -8.81 6.41
CA SER A 248 -7.26 -7.70 6.83
C SER A 248 -7.21 -6.59 5.77
N THR A 249 -7.14 -6.96 4.49
CA THR A 249 -7.20 -6.03 3.35
C THR A 249 -8.50 -5.21 3.34
N VAL A 250 -9.65 -5.88 3.52
CA VAL A 250 -10.96 -5.21 3.53
C VAL A 250 -11.04 -4.21 4.69
N LEU A 251 -10.54 -4.57 5.88
CA LEU A 251 -10.49 -3.66 7.02
C LEU A 251 -9.64 -2.41 6.74
N MET A 252 -8.47 -2.57 6.10
CA MET A 252 -7.63 -1.44 5.70
C MET A 252 -8.33 -0.52 4.72
N ARG A 253 -9.09 -1.06 3.76
CA ARG A 253 -9.84 -0.24 2.81
C ARG A 253 -10.88 0.62 3.53
N ILE A 254 -11.69 -0.01 4.37
CA ILE A 254 -12.72 0.69 5.14
C ILE A 254 -12.06 1.76 6.01
N ALA A 255 -10.89 1.48 6.58
CA ALA A 255 -10.13 2.45 7.37
C ALA A 255 -9.74 3.70 6.57
N ILE A 256 -9.31 3.57 5.31
CA ILE A 256 -8.93 4.72 4.46
C ILE A 256 -10.10 5.69 4.25
N ASP A 257 -11.31 5.16 4.11
CA ASP A 257 -12.52 5.96 3.84
C ASP A 257 -13.24 6.39 5.13
N THR A 258 -12.75 5.96 6.30
CA THR A 258 -13.36 6.29 7.59
C THR A 258 -12.76 7.57 8.18
N PRO A 259 -13.54 8.63 8.43
CA PRO A 259 -13.01 9.83 9.08
C PRO A 259 -12.82 9.62 10.60
N GLY A 260 -11.95 10.44 11.20
CA GLY A 260 -11.78 10.52 12.66
C GLY A 260 -11.13 9.27 13.28
N ILE A 261 -11.55 8.93 14.51
CA ILE A 261 -10.93 7.88 15.33
C ILE A 261 -11.18 6.46 14.80
N GLY A 262 -12.20 6.27 13.96
CA GLY A 262 -12.53 4.97 13.38
C GLY A 262 -11.41 4.43 12.48
N ALA A 263 -10.74 5.31 11.72
CA ALA A 263 -9.63 4.91 10.85
C ALA A 263 -8.47 4.25 11.62
N PRO A 264 -7.84 4.90 12.62
CA PRO A 264 -6.79 4.28 13.42
C PRO A 264 -7.18 2.97 14.10
N ILE A 265 -8.43 2.85 14.56
CA ILE A 265 -8.95 1.62 15.18
C ILE A 265 -8.99 0.49 14.15
N LEU A 266 -9.55 0.74 12.96
CA LEU A 266 -9.64 -0.24 11.88
C LEU A 266 -8.25 -0.65 11.37
N PHE A 267 -7.31 0.29 11.22
CA PHE A 267 -5.92 -0.03 10.88
C PHE A 267 -5.28 -0.94 11.93
N THR A 268 -5.46 -0.63 13.22
CA THR A 268 -4.95 -1.45 14.31
C THR A 268 -5.57 -2.85 14.28
N MET A 269 -6.90 -2.96 14.12
CA MET A 269 -7.60 -4.25 13.99
C MET A 269 -7.11 -5.06 12.80
N SER A 270 -6.90 -4.42 11.65
CA SER A 270 -6.36 -5.08 10.46
C SER A 270 -4.95 -5.62 10.69
N GLY A 271 -4.10 -4.88 11.41
CA GLY A 271 -2.76 -5.33 11.80
C GLY A 271 -2.80 -6.52 12.74
N VAL A 272 -3.59 -6.43 13.81
CA VAL A 272 -3.77 -7.52 14.78
C VAL A 272 -4.30 -8.78 14.11
N MET A 273 -5.26 -8.65 13.19
CA MET A 273 -5.79 -9.77 12.41
C MET A 273 -4.70 -10.45 11.56
N GLY A 274 -3.95 -9.68 10.77
CA GLY A 274 -2.90 -10.24 9.92
C GLY A 274 -1.79 -10.91 10.72
N LEU A 275 -1.34 -10.29 11.82
CA LEU A 275 -0.39 -10.93 12.73
C LEU A 275 -0.96 -12.19 13.39
N GLY A 276 -2.21 -12.17 13.83
CA GLY A 276 -2.88 -13.31 14.44
C GLY A 276 -2.94 -14.49 13.47
N VAL A 277 -3.35 -14.25 12.24
CA VAL A 277 -3.40 -15.25 11.17
C VAL A 277 -2.01 -15.83 10.90
N LEU A 278 -1.00 -14.96 10.77
CA LEU A 278 0.38 -15.38 10.53
C LEU A 278 0.94 -16.20 11.69
N TRP A 279 0.66 -15.80 12.93
CA TRP A 279 1.12 -16.49 14.14
C TRP A 279 0.47 -17.86 14.31
N ILE A 280 -0.85 -17.95 14.12
CA ILE A 280 -1.60 -19.21 14.20
C ILE A 280 -1.07 -20.19 13.15
N THR A 281 -0.98 -19.75 11.90
CA THR A 281 -0.59 -20.62 10.78
C THR A 281 0.89 -21.00 10.81
N GLY A 282 1.76 -20.10 11.29
CA GLY A 282 3.19 -20.39 11.49
C GLY A 282 3.48 -21.42 12.58
N ARG A 283 2.58 -21.58 13.57
CA ARG A 283 2.71 -22.65 14.58
C ARG A 283 2.33 -24.03 14.05
N PHE A 284 1.37 -24.13 13.13
CA PHE A 284 0.95 -25.43 12.57
C PHE A 284 2.05 -26.09 11.75
N THR A 285 2.88 -25.34 11.02
CA THR A 285 4.01 -25.89 10.25
C THR A 285 5.14 -26.47 11.10
N VAL A 286 5.20 -26.16 12.40
CA VAL A 286 6.23 -26.68 13.32
C VAL A 286 5.80 -28.00 13.98
N ILE A 287 4.50 -28.34 13.96
CA ILE A 287 3.94 -29.47 14.72
C ILE A 287 4.01 -30.80 13.95
N ASP A 288 4.17 -30.78 12.62
CA ASP A 288 4.40 -31.99 11.82
C ASP A 288 5.91 -32.18 11.53
N PRO A 289 6.65 -32.95 12.35
CA PRO A 289 8.00 -33.35 11.97
C PRO A 289 7.92 -34.27 10.73
N PRO A 290 8.93 -34.24 9.83
CA PRO A 290 8.95 -35.15 8.70
C PRO A 290 8.89 -36.58 9.20
N LYS A 291 7.88 -37.34 8.76
CA LYS A 291 7.87 -38.79 8.88
C LYS A 291 9.16 -39.29 8.26
N LYS A 292 10.04 -39.86 9.08
CA LYS A 292 11.21 -40.59 8.59
C LYS A 292 10.68 -41.68 7.65
N MET A 293 10.96 -41.56 6.36
CA MET A 293 10.85 -42.67 5.43
C MET A 293 11.96 -43.64 5.81
N ASN A 294 11.57 -44.77 6.41
CA ASN A 294 12.42 -45.95 6.51
C ASN A 294 12.53 -46.63 5.15
#